data_AF-A0A1W9SQT7-F1
#
_entry.id   AF-A0A1W9SQT7-F1
#
_cell.length_a   1.000
_cell.length_b   1.000
_cell.length_c   1.000
_cell.angle_alpha   90.00
_cell.angle_beta   90.00
_cell.angle_gamma   90.00
#
_symmetry.space_group_name_H-M   'P 1'
#
loop_
_entity.id
_entity.type
_entity.pdbx_description
1 polymer ?
#
loop_
_entity_poly.entity_id
_entity_poly.type
_entity_poly.pdbx_seq_one_letter_code
_entity_poly.pdbx_strand_id
1 'polypeptide(L)'
;MEDLKKTEISFRNVTYRDIKKIVDIKKKYNFLKFDKWFSYVYEINKEEELLMLNLIKNNRLYLQSFNEEQLKASFIIPILFRVNFIFDGIRDWYEYSISTKINGVLLKGKPDFMIAKGDFFPEKPYFFIQEFKRSNTNSDPEILIY
;
A
#
# COMPACT_ATOMS: atom_id res chain seq x y z
N MET A 1 -19.11 -31.45 -12.76
CA MET A 1 -17.65 -31.24 -12.84
C MET A 1 -17.48 -29.90 -13.54
N GLU A 2 -17.47 -28.82 -12.77
CA GLU A 2 -17.63 -27.46 -13.28
C GLU A 2 -16.27 -26.76 -13.26
N ASP A 3 -15.78 -26.43 -14.44
CA ASP A 3 -14.42 -25.94 -14.70
C ASP A 3 -14.12 -24.62 -13.95
N LEU A 4 -13.33 -24.72 -12.88
CA LEU A 4 -12.67 -23.60 -12.20
C LEU A 4 -11.54 -23.02 -13.07
N LYS A 5 -11.89 -22.36 -14.18
CA LYS A 5 -10.92 -21.60 -15.03
C LYS A 5 -10.97 -20.10 -14.73
N LYS A 6 -10.62 -19.74 -13.50
CA LYS A 6 -9.82 -18.53 -13.24
C LYS A 6 -8.62 -18.97 -12.41
N THR A 7 -7.59 -19.43 -13.10
CA THR A 7 -6.30 -19.83 -12.52
C THR A 7 -5.50 -18.64 -12.00
N GLU A 8 -5.96 -17.41 -12.24
CA GLU A 8 -5.29 -16.18 -11.88
C GLU A 8 -6.26 -15.10 -11.37
N ILE A 9 -5.85 -14.38 -10.32
CA ILE A 9 -6.58 -13.27 -9.71
C ILE A 9 -5.63 -12.10 -9.46
N SER A 10 -6.06 -10.90 -9.85
CA SER A 10 -5.30 -9.66 -9.64
C SER A 10 -5.72 -8.97 -8.35
N PHE A 11 -4.76 -8.44 -7.57
CA PHE A 11 -5.02 -7.62 -6.37
C PHE A 11 -5.93 -6.42 -6.63
N ARG A 12 -5.84 -5.83 -7.84
CA ARG A 12 -6.64 -4.65 -8.20
C ARG A 12 -8.14 -4.95 -8.27
N ASN A 13 -8.48 -6.17 -8.68
CA ASN A 13 -9.86 -6.54 -9.03
C ASN A 13 -10.43 -7.61 -8.08
N VAL A 14 -9.66 -8.05 -7.10
CA VAL A 14 -10.07 -9.15 -6.22
C VAL A 14 -11.13 -8.66 -5.23
N THR A 15 -12.22 -9.42 -5.12
CA THR A 15 -13.24 -9.15 -4.11
C THR A 15 -13.06 -10.07 -2.91
N TYR A 16 -13.64 -9.68 -1.76
CA TYR A 16 -13.71 -10.56 -0.60
C TYR A 16 -14.42 -11.91 -0.90
N ARG A 17 -15.40 -11.90 -1.83
CA ARG A 17 -16.09 -13.12 -2.27
C ARG A 17 -15.14 -14.06 -3.02
N ASP A 18 -14.23 -13.54 -3.82
CA ASP A 18 -13.24 -14.34 -4.54
C ASP A 18 -12.23 -14.96 -3.57
N ILE A 19 -11.72 -14.16 -2.62
CA ILE A 19 -10.80 -14.65 -1.58
C ILE A 19 -11.43 -15.78 -0.76
N LYS A 20 -12.69 -15.64 -0.34
CA LYS A 20 -13.40 -16.69 0.43
C LYS A 20 -13.53 -18.04 -0.29
N LYS A 21 -13.48 -18.06 -1.63
CA LYS A 21 -13.50 -19.32 -2.40
C LYS A 21 -12.15 -20.04 -2.37
N ILE A 22 -11.08 -19.33 -2.05
CA ILE A 22 -9.69 -19.81 -2.15
C ILE A 22 -9.13 -20.10 -0.76
N VAL A 23 -9.54 -19.35 0.26
CA VAL A 23 -9.02 -19.47 1.63
C VAL A 23 -10.15 -19.51 2.66
N ASP A 24 -10.02 -20.39 3.65
CA ASP A 24 -10.91 -20.45 4.81
C ASP A 24 -10.55 -19.34 5.81
N ILE A 25 -10.99 -18.11 5.55
CA ILE A 25 -10.81 -16.98 6.46
C ILE A 25 -11.96 -16.93 7.47
N LYS A 26 -11.64 -17.17 8.73
CA LYS A 26 -12.56 -16.99 9.87
C LYS A 26 -12.30 -15.67 10.57
N LYS A 27 -13.37 -14.90 10.84
CA LYS A 27 -13.29 -13.70 11.67
C LYS A 27 -12.95 -14.12 13.10
N LYS A 28 -11.87 -13.58 13.67
CA LYS A 28 -11.51 -13.79 15.07
C LYS A 28 -11.44 -12.44 15.77
N TYR A 29 -12.24 -12.27 16.82
CA TYR A 29 -12.14 -11.11 17.72
C TYR A 29 -10.97 -11.35 18.68
N ASN A 30 -9.75 -11.13 18.21
CA ASN A 30 -8.57 -11.09 19.05
C ASN A 30 -7.76 -9.84 18.72
N PHE A 31 -8.14 -8.74 19.37
CA PHE A 31 -7.48 -7.45 19.26
C PHE A 31 -6.05 -7.50 19.83
N LEU A 32 -5.78 -8.40 20.78
CA LEU A 32 -4.47 -8.54 21.44
C LEU A 32 -3.32 -8.86 20.46
N LYS A 33 -3.62 -9.46 19.31
CA LYS A 33 -2.62 -9.77 18.28
C LYS A 33 -1.93 -8.52 17.72
N PHE A 34 -2.58 -7.38 17.80
CA PHE A 34 -2.04 -6.11 17.34
C PHE A 34 -1.62 -5.20 18.50
N ASP A 35 -1.70 -5.64 19.76
CA ASP A 35 -1.33 -4.79 20.89
C ASP A 35 0.10 -4.30 20.76
N LYS A 36 1.04 -5.15 20.37
CA LYS A 36 2.43 -4.73 20.15
C LYS A 36 2.55 -3.66 19.06
N TRP A 37 1.71 -3.72 18.02
CA TRP A 37 1.73 -2.75 16.93
C TRP A 37 1.08 -1.43 17.37
N PHE A 38 -0.04 -1.49 18.10
CA PHE A 38 -0.80 -0.32 18.53
C PHE A 38 -0.30 0.32 19.83
N SER A 39 0.51 -0.38 20.62
CA SER A 39 1.17 0.14 21.83
C SER A 39 2.48 0.87 21.54
N TYR A 40 2.96 0.84 20.29
CA TYR A 40 4.13 1.62 19.92
C TYR A 40 3.78 3.10 19.90
N VAL A 41 4.19 3.82 20.95
CA VAL A 41 4.10 5.28 21.01
C VAL A 41 5.30 5.84 20.26
N TYR A 42 5.04 6.36 19.06
CA TYR A 42 6.03 7.06 18.28
C TYR A 42 6.01 8.55 18.60
N GLU A 43 7.13 9.09 19.04
CA GLU A 43 7.30 10.53 19.24
C GLU A 43 7.92 11.15 17.99
N ILE A 44 7.17 12.05 17.35
CA ILE A 44 7.67 12.83 16.21
C ILE A 44 8.72 13.81 16.73
N ASN A 45 9.93 13.71 16.22
CA ASN A 45 10.98 14.65 16.59
C ASN A 45 10.85 15.97 15.81
N LYS A 46 11.57 17.01 16.26
CA LYS A 46 11.51 18.35 15.66
C LYS A 46 11.93 18.37 14.18
N GLU A 47 12.83 17.49 13.76
CA GLU A 47 13.28 17.42 12.36
C GLU A 47 12.17 16.86 11.46
N GLU A 48 11.47 15.84 11.94
CA GLU A 48 10.33 15.24 11.25
C GLU A 48 9.14 16.19 11.19
N GLU A 49 8.86 16.90 12.28
CA GLU A 49 7.85 17.95 12.31
C GLU A 49 8.19 19.04 11.28
N LEU A 50 9.43 19.51 11.25
CA LEU A 50 9.89 20.51 10.30
C LEU A 50 9.79 20.00 8.84
N LEU A 51 10.16 18.75 8.59
CA LEU A 51 9.99 18.11 7.28
C LEU A 51 8.52 18.16 6.85
N MET A 52 7.60 17.70 7.70
CA MET A 52 6.17 17.66 7.40
C MET A 52 5.60 19.07 7.15
N LEU A 53 5.95 20.05 7.99
CA LEU A 53 5.55 21.44 7.81
C LEU A 53 6.05 22.02 6.50
N ASN A 54 7.28 21.68 6.09
CA ASN A 54 7.85 22.12 4.81
C ASN A 54 7.12 21.48 3.62
N LEU A 55 6.79 20.18 3.68
CA LEU A 55 6.00 19.52 2.63
C LEU A 55 4.64 20.20 2.45
N ILE A 56 3.94 20.54 3.54
CA ILE A 56 2.68 21.27 3.48
C ILE A 56 2.88 22.66 2.89
N LYS A 57 3.83 23.43 3.43
CA LYS A 57 4.08 24.81 2.99
C LYS A 57 4.40 24.90 1.50
N ASN A 58 5.20 23.98 0.99
CA ASN A 58 5.67 23.99 -0.40
C ASN A 58 4.58 23.57 -1.40
N ASN A 59 3.66 22.70 -0.99
CA ASN A 59 2.70 22.08 -1.92
C ASN A 59 1.27 22.61 -1.76
N ARG A 60 0.93 23.31 -0.67
CA ARG A 60 -0.46 23.72 -0.35
C ARG A 60 -1.20 24.48 -1.46
N LEU A 61 -0.50 25.31 -2.24
CA LEU A 61 -1.12 26.13 -3.27
C LEU A 61 -1.53 25.33 -4.52
N TYR A 62 -0.85 24.20 -4.77
CA TYR A 62 -1.06 23.39 -5.98
C TYR A 62 -1.73 22.06 -5.68
N LEU A 63 -2.05 21.78 -4.41
CA LEU A 63 -2.55 20.49 -3.95
C LEU A 63 -3.80 20.03 -4.71
N GLN A 64 -4.73 20.95 -5.01
CA GLN A 64 -5.95 20.65 -5.77
C GLN A 64 -5.68 20.25 -7.23
N SER A 65 -4.54 20.66 -7.80
CA SER A 65 -4.15 20.35 -9.17
C SER A 65 -3.29 19.10 -9.30
N PHE A 66 -2.90 18.49 -8.19
CA PHE A 66 -2.01 17.33 -8.22
C PHE A 66 -2.76 16.10 -8.72
N ASN A 67 -2.17 15.46 -9.73
CA ASN A 67 -2.49 14.08 -10.03
C ASN A 67 -1.90 13.13 -8.97
N GLU A 68 -2.22 11.84 -9.08
CA GLU A 68 -1.80 10.81 -8.14
C GLU A 68 -0.27 10.69 -8.00
N GLU A 69 0.46 10.74 -9.11
CA GLU A 69 1.93 10.66 -9.09
C GLU A 69 2.54 11.89 -8.41
N GLN A 70 1.97 13.07 -8.63
CA GLN A 70 2.39 14.31 -7.97
C GLN A 70 2.12 14.25 -6.47
N LEU A 71 0.97 13.73 -6.04
CA LEU A 71 0.67 13.51 -4.61
C LEU A 71 1.66 12.52 -3.99
N LYS A 72 1.90 11.38 -4.65
CA LYS A 72 2.86 10.37 -4.19
C LYS A 72 4.27 10.95 -4.05
N ALA A 73 4.77 11.61 -5.09
CA ALA A 73 6.10 12.19 -5.11
C ALA A 73 6.28 13.34 -4.12
N SER A 74 5.24 14.16 -3.90
CA SER A 74 5.34 15.36 -3.07
C SER A 74 5.14 15.08 -1.58
N PHE A 75 4.48 13.99 -1.20
CA PHE A 75 4.16 13.70 0.20
C PHE A 75 4.56 12.29 0.64
N ILE A 76 4.11 11.27 -0.07
CA ILE A 76 4.27 9.87 0.37
C ILE A 76 5.74 9.43 0.29
N ILE A 77 6.40 9.66 -0.85
CA ILE A 77 7.80 9.27 -1.06
C ILE A 77 8.74 9.95 -0.04
N PRO A 78 8.66 11.27 0.21
CA PRO A 78 9.49 11.93 1.23
C PRO A 78 9.33 11.33 2.62
N ILE A 79 8.11 10.96 3.01
CA ILE A 79 7.85 10.32 4.32
C ILE A 79 8.46 8.92 4.36
N LEU A 80 8.24 8.11 3.33
CA LEU A 80 8.79 6.75 3.26
C LEU A 80 10.32 6.77 3.24
N PHE A 81 10.93 7.72 2.54
CA PHE A 81 12.37 7.91 2.52
C PHE A 81 12.94 8.22 3.90
N ARG A 82 12.22 9.00 4.73
CA ARG A 82 12.64 9.33 6.11
C ARG A 82 12.72 8.11 7.02
N VAL A 83 11.90 7.08 6.77
CA VAL A 83 11.91 5.83 7.53
C VAL A 83 13.17 5.00 7.24
N ASN A 84 13.77 5.15 6.06
CA ASN A 84 14.99 4.46 5.61
C ASN A 84 14.93 2.93 5.79
N PHE A 85 14.26 2.25 4.87
CA PHE A 85 14.11 0.78 4.90
C PHE A 85 15.35 0.00 4.43
N ILE A 86 16.51 0.65 4.25
CA ILE A 86 17.73 0.02 3.73
C ILE A 86 18.54 -0.58 4.87
N PHE A 87 18.46 -1.90 5.04
CA PHE A 87 19.25 -2.65 6.03
C PHE A 87 19.28 -4.15 5.69
N ASP A 88 20.40 -4.85 5.93
CA ASP A 88 20.50 -6.32 5.79
C ASP A 88 19.96 -6.92 4.46
N GLY A 89 20.18 -6.22 3.34
CA GLY A 89 19.68 -6.61 2.01
C GLY A 89 18.16 -6.43 1.83
N ILE A 90 17.50 -5.79 2.78
CA ILE A 90 16.14 -5.28 2.70
C ILE A 90 16.20 -3.84 2.22
N ARG A 91 15.28 -3.48 1.30
CA ARG A 91 15.06 -2.11 0.86
C ARG A 91 13.62 -1.91 0.39
N ASP A 92 13.27 -0.68 0.11
CA ASP A 92 12.06 -0.31 -0.59
C ASP A 92 12.16 -0.55 -2.11
N TRP A 93 11.03 -0.94 -2.69
CA TRP A 93 10.87 -1.21 -4.11
C TRP A 93 9.56 -0.58 -4.58
N TYR A 94 9.60 0.00 -5.78
CA TYR A 94 8.46 0.70 -6.37
C TYR A 94 8.08 0.03 -7.67
N GLU A 95 6.78 -0.11 -7.93
CA GLU A 95 6.30 -0.61 -9.22
C GLU A 95 6.83 -2.01 -9.62
N TYR A 96 7.08 -2.89 -8.64
CA TYR A 96 7.44 -4.29 -8.91
C TYR A 96 6.24 -5.20 -8.68
N SER A 97 6.07 -6.20 -9.55
CA SER A 97 5.01 -7.20 -9.37
C SER A 97 5.34 -8.20 -8.27
N ILE A 98 4.34 -8.54 -7.47
CA ILE A 98 4.38 -9.65 -6.52
C ILE A 98 3.30 -10.67 -6.87
N SER A 99 3.59 -11.94 -6.61
CA SER A 99 2.63 -13.01 -6.84
C SER A 99 2.84 -14.16 -5.88
N THR A 100 1.78 -14.94 -5.66
CA THR A 100 1.81 -16.15 -4.84
C THR A 100 0.74 -17.12 -5.33
N LYS A 101 0.96 -18.42 -5.12
CA LYS A 101 -0.01 -19.46 -5.47
C LYS A 101 -0.65 -20.01 -4.20
N ILE A 102 -1.97 -19.87 -4.07
CA ILE A 102 -2.73 -20.34 -2.92
C ILE A 102 -3.79 -21.32 -3.43
N ASN A 103 -3.77 -22.56 -2.92
CA ASN A 103 -4.72 -23.61 -3.30
C ASN A 103 -4.91 -23.76 -4.82
N GLY A 104 -3.81 -23.67 -5.58
CA GLY A 104 -3.82 -23.78 -7.04
C GLY A 104 -4.09 -22.48 -7.80
N VAL A 105 -4.55 -21.42 -7.14
CA VAL A 105 -4.86 -20.12 -7.75
C VAL A 105 -3.67 -19.17 -7.63
N LEU A 106 -3.25 -18.59 -8.75
CA LEU A 106 -2.23 -17.54 -8.78
C LEU A 106 -2.87 -16.20 -8.39
N LEU A 107 -2.47 -15.67 -7.24
CA LEU A 107 -2.76 -14.29 -6.86
C LEU A 107 -1.56 -13.42 -7.25
N LYS A 108 -1.78 -12.33 -7.99
CA LYS A 108 -0.71 -11.41 -8.38
C LYS A 108 -1.15 -9.95 -8.35
N GLY A 109 -0.19 -9.04 -8.27
CA GLY A 109 -0.47 -7.62 -8.34
C GLY A 109 0.82 -6.81 -8.43
N LYS A 110 0.67 -5.51 -8.67
CA LYS A 110 1.76 -4.55 -8.74
C LYS A 110 1.47 -3.46 -7.71
N PRO A 111 1.96 -3.60 -6.47
CA PRO A 111 1.85 -2.55 -5.47
C PRO A 111 2.67 -1.32 -5.89
N ASP A 112 2.24 -0.15 -5.43
CA ASP A 112 2.96 1.11 -5.65
C ASP A 112 4.29 1.12 -4.89
N PHE A 113 4.31 0.48 -3.72
CA PHE A 113 5.46 0.40 -2.83
C PHE A 113 5.51 -0.95 -2.11
N MET A 114 6.70 -1.51 -1.92
CA MET A 114 6.91 -2.63 -1.01
C MET A 114 8.28 -2.62 -0.35
N ILE A 115 8.36 -3.25 0.81
CA ILE A 115 9.60 -3.57 1.50
C ILE A 115 9.90 -5.04 1.26
N ALA A 116 11.05 -5.34 0.66
CA ALA A 116 11.43 -6.70 0.33
C ALA A 116 12.95 -6.90 0.42
N LYS A 117 13.36 -8.15 0.69
CA LYS A 117 14.75 -8.56 0.51
C LYS A 117 15.04 -8.78 -0.98
N GLY A 118 16.23 -8.39 -1.43
CA GLY A 118 16.76 -8.70 -2.76
C GLY A 118 17.87 -7.75 -3.19
N ASP A 119 18.76 -8.22 -4.07
CA ASP A 119 19.93 -7.44 -4.49
C ASP A 119 19.62 -6.58 -5.74
N PHE A 120 19.12 -7.24 -6.79
CA PHE A 120 18.79 -6.60 -8.08
C PHE A 120 17.29 -6.46 -8.32
N PHE A 121 16.51 -7.41 -7.80
CA PHE A 121 15.05 -7.46 -7.88
C PHE A 121 14.48 -7.92 -6.53
N PRO A 122 13.21 -7.59 -6.20
CA PRO A 122 12.60 -8.00 -4.96
C PRO A 122 12.31 -9.51 -4.98
N GLU A 123 12.83 -10.24 -4.00
CA GLU A 123 12.70 -11.69 -3.91
C GLU A 123 11.72 -12.11 -2.81
N LYS A 124 11.81 -11.45 -1.65
CA LYS A 124 10.99 -11.80 -0.47
C LYS A 124 10.29 -10.56 0.08
N PRO A 125 9.01 -10.33 -0.27
CA PRO A 125 8.24 -9.20 0.24
C PRO A 125 7.85 -9.42 1.71
N TYR A 126 7.90 -8.34 2.50
CA TYR A 126 7.49 -8.32 3.91
C TYR A 126 6.26 -7.44 4.13
N PHE A 127 6.17 -6.34 3.39
CA PHE A 127 5.10 -5.36 3.51
C PHE A 127 4.93 -4.64 2.17
N PHE A 128 3.70 -4.22 1.85
CA PHE A 128 3.44 -3.41 0.67
C PHE A 128 2.30 -2.43 0.91
N ILE A 129 2.32 -1.33 0.16
CA ILE A 129 1.25 -0.34 0.08
C ILE A 129 0.73 -0.38 -1.35
N GLN A 130 -0.59 -0.40 -1.47
CA GLN A 130 -1.27 -0.29 -2.75
C GLN A 130 -2.43 0.69 -2.61
N GLU A 131 -2.56 1.60 -3.57
CA GLU A 131 -3.72 2.47 -3.66
C GLU A 131 -4.98 1.67 -3.98
N PHE A 132 -6.00 1.84 -3.14
CA PHE A 132 -7.32 1.30 -3.40
C PHE A 132 -8.17 2.34 -4.13
N LYS A 133 -8.28 2.20 -5.45
CA LYS A 133 -9.26 2.96 -6.22
C LYS A 133 -10.62 2.29 -6.11
N ARG A 134 -11.56 2.93 -5.41
CA ARG A 134 -12.99 2.62 -5.58
C ARG A 134 -13.31 2.88 -7.05
N SER A 135 -14.01 1.97 -7.71
CA SER A 135 -14.57 2.27 -9.03
C SER A 135 -15.51 3.46 -8.85
N ASN A 136 -15.08 4.65 -9.27
CA ASN A 136 -15.90 5.84 -9.22
C ASN A 136 -17.17 5.58 -10.04
N THR A 137 -18.32 5.49 -9.37
CA THR A 137 -19.55 5.97 -9.98
C THR A 137 -19.33 7.46 -10.20
N ASN A 138 -19.38 7.88 -11.45
CA ASN A 138 -18.90 9.16 -11.96
C ASN A 138 -19.80 10.35 -11.53
N SER A 139 -20.03 10.55 -10.23
CA SER A 139 -21.11 11.39 -9.73
C SER A 139 -20.82 12.10 -8.40
N ASP A 140 -19.62 12.65 -8.21
CA ASP A 140 -19.38 13.58 -7.11
C ASP A 140 -18.96 14.95 -7.68
N PRO A 141 -19.77 16.01 -7.51
CA PRO A 141 -19.36 17.36 -7.89
C PRO A 141 -18.20 17.81 -7.00
N GLU A 142 -17.20 18.45 -7.61
CA GLU A 142 -16.04 18.99 -6.91
C GLU A 142 -16.48 19.98 -5.82
N ILE A 143 -16.07 19.73 -4.58
CA ILE A 143 -16.26 20.68 -3.48
C ILE A 143 -15.26 21.83 -3.68
N LEU A 144 -15.75 22.96 -4.17
CA LEU A 144 -15.07 24.25 -4.04
C LEU A 144 -15.08 24.66 -2.57
N ILE A 145 -13.91 24.71 -1.94
CA ILE A 145 -13.73 25.36 -0.63
C ILE A 145 -13.11 26.73 -0.89
N TYR A 146 -13.84 27.79 -0.56
CA TYR A 146 -13.39 29.19 -0.55
C TYR A 146 -12.36 29.45 0.55
#